data_AF-A0A0H4C9D5-F1
#
_entry.id   AF-A0A0H4C9D5-F1
#
_cell.length_a   1.000
_cell.length_b   1.000
_cell.length_c   1.000
_cell.angle_alpha   90.00
_cell.angle_beta   90.00
_cell.angle_gamma   90.00
#
_symmetry.space_group_name_H-M   'P 1'
#
loop_
_entity.id
_entity.type
_entity.pdbx_description
1 polymer ?
#
loop_
_entity_poly.entity_id
_entity_poly.type
_entity_poly.pdbx_seq_one_letter_code
_entity_poly.pdbx_strand_id
1 'polypeptide(L)'
;MSVEPRTAIVNLLVTRALEVDEPDWCIGHRADEAQFKPDITHYGPEHAIESNGHRILLAMLAQSPFAQRSSREISLYIEQGDFTGSYTPDEVEQLADALTVAADRLRALGRDLAEILDGGGQ
;
A
#
# COMPACT_ATOMS: atom_id res chain seq x y z
N MET A 1 27.68 -28.12 -48.90
CA MET A 1 27.77 -27.67 -47.50
C MET A 1 26.52 -28.16 -46.80
N SER A 2 26.65 -29.13 -45.88
CA SER A 2 25.51 -29.68 -45.15
C SER A 2 25.15 -28.71 -44.03
N VAL A 3 23.92 -28.22 -43.99
CA VAL A 3 23.43 -27.34 -42.92
C VAL A 3 22.82 -28.25 -41.86
N GLU A 4 23.64 -28.75 -40.94
CA GLU A 4 23.11 -29.50 -39.80
C GLU A 4 22.24 -28.57 -38.94
N PRO A 5 21.01 -28.98 -38.57
CA PRO A 5 20.11 -28.15 -37.78
C PRO A 5 20.73 -27.89 -36.39
N ARG A 6 20.83 -26.62 -36.02
CA ARG A 6 21.41 -26.17 -34.74
C ARG A 6 20.28 -25.73 -33.83
N THR A 7 20.19 -26.32 -32.64
CA THR A 7 19.18 -25.94 -31.64
C THR A 7 19.75 -24.88 -30.71
N ALA A 8 18.93 -23.91 -30.31
CA ALA A 8 19.22 -22.95 -29.26
C ALA A 8 18.11 -22.95 -28.21
N ILE A 9 18.49 -22.76 -26.94
CA ILE A 9 17.53 -22.53 -25.84
C ILE A 9 17.32 -21.02 -25.73
N VAL A 10 16.06 -20.60 -25.81
CA VAL A 10 15.65 -19.20 -25.63
C VAL A 10 14.54 -19.14 -24.59
N ASN A 11 14.58 -18.12 -23.73
CA ASN A 11 13.51 -17.88 -22.75
C ASN A 11 12.43 -17.00 -23.39
N LEU A 12 11.17 -17.41 -23.27
CA LEU A 12 10.02 -16.66 -23.76
C LEU A 12 9.11 -16.29 -22.58
N LEU A 13 8.61 -15.05 -22.56
CA LEU A 13 7.51 -14.66 -21.70
C LEU A 13 6.20 -15.06 -22.39
N VAL A 14 5.41 -15.92 -21.74
CA VAL A 14 4.11 -16.37 -22.25
C VAL A 14 3.03 -15.92 -21.27
N THR A 15 2.10 -15.09 -21.72
CA THR A 15 0.93 -14.70 -20.92
C THR A 15 -0.19 -15.73 -21.11
N ARG A 16 -0.84 -16.11 -20.00
CA ARG A 16 -2.02 -16.96 -20.00
C ARG A 16 -2.96 -16.50 -18.89
N ALA A 17 -4.26 -16.67 -19.11
CA ALA A 17 -5.23 -16.47 -18.03
C ALA A 17 -4.92 -17.44 -16.89
N LEU A 18 -5.04 -16.94 -15.65
CA LEU A 18 -4.87 -17.72 -14.44
C LEU A 18 -6.09 -17.44 -13.55
N GLU A 19 -6.85 -18.49 -13.26
CA GLU A 19 -7.88 -18.41 -12.23
C GLU A 19 -7.21 -18.41 -10.85
N VAL A 20 -7.65 -17.48 -9.99
CA VAL A 20 -7.19 -17.33 -8.61
C VAL A 20 -8.40 -17.16 -7.71
N ASP A 21 -8.32 -17.71 -6.49
CA ASP A 21 -9.36 -17.53 -5.50
C ASP A 21 -9.29 -16.10 -4.94
N GLU A 22 -10.42 -15.39 -4.95
CA GLU A 22 -10.53 -14.07 -4.32
C GLU A 22 -11.17 -14.20 -2.93
N PRO A 23 -10.57 -13.61 -1.89
CA PRO A 23 -11.22 -13.47 -0.59
C PRO A 23 -12.52 -12.68 -0.69
N ASP A 24 -13.47 -12.93 0.21
CA ASP A 24 -14.78 -12.28 0.25
C ASP A 24 -14.73 -10.76 0.48
N TRP A 25 -13.66 -10.28 1.12
CA TRP A 25 -13.40 -8.85 1.33
C TRP A 25 -12.69 -8.18 0.14
N CYS A 26 -12.22 -8.94 -0.84
CA CYS A 26 -11.53 -8.38 -2.01
C CYS A 26 -12.55 -7.69 -2.91
N ILE A 27 -12.22 -6.48 -3.39
CA ILE A 27 -13.09 -5.72 -4.30
C ILE A 27 -12.94 -6.12 -5.78
N GLY A 28 -12.16 -7.17 -6.04
CA GLY A 28 -11.81 -7.67 -7.36
C GLY A 28 -10.55 -7.04 -7.96
N HIS A 29 -10.00 -7.70 -8.97
CA HIS A 29 -8.83 -7.24 -9.70
C HIS A 29 -9.21 -6.49 -10.98
N ARG A 30 -8.42 -5.48 -11.35
CA ARG A 30 -8.41 -4.97 -12.73
C ARG A 30 -7.64 -5.98 -13.58
N ALA A 31 -8.19 -6.32 -14.74
CA ALA A 31 -7.73 -7.44 -15.56
C ALA A 31 -6.29 -7.30 -16.13
N ASP A 32 -5.62 -6.18 -15.90
CA ASP A 32 -4.39 -5.75 -16.58
C ASP A 32 -3.16 -5.53 -15.68
N GLU A 33 -3.24 -5.78 -14.37
CA GLU A 33 -2.18 -5.28 -13.46
C GLU A 33 -1.05 -6.29 -13.15
N ALA A 34 -1.35 -7.59 -13.03
CA ALA A 34 -0.34 -8.58 -12.65
C ALA A 34 0.38 -9.20 -13.86
N GLN A 35 1.68 -8.93 -13.99
CA GLN A 35 2.52 -9.54 -15.04
C GLN A 35 3.05 -10.92 -14.65
N PHE A 36 3.31 -11.13 -13.36
CA PHE A 36 3.73 -12.41 -12.81
C PHE A 36 2.82 -12.83 -11.65
N LYS A 37 2.66 -14.15 -11.47
CA LYS A 37 1.84 -14.70 -10.38
C LYS A 37 2.19 -14.15 -8.99
N PRO A 38 3.48 -13.93 -8.63
CA PRO A 38 3.86 -13.34 -7.35
C PRO A 38 3.44 -11.88 -7.15
N ASP A 39 3.06 -11.17 -8.22
CA ASP A 39 2.65 -9.75 -8.17
C ASP A 39 1.15 -9.59 -7.92
N ILE A 40 0.42 -10.70 -7.77
CA ILE A 40 -1.02 -10.68 -7.47
C ILE A 40 -1.20 -10.30 -6.00
N THR A 41 -1.88 -9.17 -5.78
CA THR A 41 -2.28 -8.67 -4.46
C THR A 41 -3.78 -8.41 -4.44
N HIS A 42 -4.50 -9.02 -3.50
CA HIS A 42 -5.89 -8.70 -3.23
C HIS A 42 -5.96 -7.45 -2.37
N TYR A 43 -6.78 -6.49 -2.80
CA TYR A 43 -7.08 -5.29 -2.03
C TYR A 43 -8.56 -5.26 -1.62
N GLY A 44 -8.82 -4.78 -0.42
CA GLY A 44 -10.15 -4.42 0.05
C GLY A 44 -10.52 -2.97 -0.33
N PRO A 45 -11.66 -2.46 0.18
CA PRO A 45 -12.05 -1.08 -0.04
C PRO A 45 -11.02 -0.08 0.48
N GLU A 46 -10.86 1.02 -0.25
CA GLU A 46 -10.02 2.15 0.16
C GLU A 46 -10.68 2.99 1.28
N HIS A 47 -9.91 3.30 2.32
CA HIS A 47 -10.27 4.21 3.40
C HIS A 47 -9.31 5.39 3.43
N ALA A 48 -9.72 6.52 2.86
CA ALA A 48 -8.91 7.74 2.81
C ALA A 48 -9.19 8.66 4.00
N ILE A 49 -8.13 9.26 4.56
CA ILE A 49 -8.18 10.39 5.49
C ILE A 49 -7.71 11.62 4.73
N GLU A 50 -8.57 12.64 4.67
CA GLU A 50 -8.33 13.86 3.89
C GLU A 50 -8.38 15.11 4.76
N SER A 51 -7.60 16.13 4.39
CA SER A 51 -7.65 17.46 4.98
C SER A 51 -7.49 18.50 3.89
N ASN A 52 -8.39 19.49 3.85
CA ASN A 52 -8.39 20.55 2.84
C ASN A 52 -8.30 20.03 1.39
N GLY A 53 -8.93 18.90 1.09
CA GLY A 53 -8.90 18.27 -0.24
C GLY A 53 -7.59 17.54 -0.58
N HIS A 54 -6.67 17.42 0.38
CA HIS A 54 -5.44 16.63 0.25
C HIS A 54 -5.55 15.34 1.06
N ARG A 55 -5.27 14.21 0.41
CA ARG A 55 -5.15 12.91 1.07
C ARG A 55 -3.93 12.91 1.98
N ILE A 56 -4.16 12.69 3.27
CA ILE A 56 -3.11 12.52 4.28
C ILE A 56 -2.71 11.05 4.37
N LEU A 57 -3.69 10.16 4.40
CA LEU A 57 -3.50 8.72 4.57
C LEU A 57 -4.51 7.95 3.74
N LEU A 58 -4.09 6.81 3.21
CA LEU A 58 -4.94 5.77 2.63
C LEU A 58 -4.72 4.47 3.39
N ALA A 59 -5.78 3.74 3.71
CA ALA A 59 -5.68 2.40 4.28
C ALA A 59 -6.60 1.43 3.54
N MET A 60 -6.16 0.20 3.35
CA MET A 60 -6.97 -0.87 2.78
C MET A 60 -6.45 -2.23 3.26
N LEU A 61 -7.32 -3.23 3.35
CA LEU A 61 -6.86 -4.61 3.55
C LEU A 61 -6.06 -5.04 2.32
N ALA A 62 -4.95 -5.73 2.56
CA ALA A 62 -4.10 -6.25 1.49
C ALA A 62 -3.61 -7.66 1.81
N GLN A 63 -3.54 -8.49 0.77
CA GLN A 63 -2.93 -9.82 0.85
C GLN A 63 -2.25 -10.18 -0.47
N SER A 64 -0.98 -10.58 -0.41
CA SER A 64 -0.22 -11.06 -1.58
C SER A 64 0.03 -12.57 -1.46
N PRO A 65 -0.95 -13.42 -1.81
CA PRO A 65 -0.92 -14.86 -1.49
C PRO A 65 0.22 -15.62 -2.16
N PHE A 66 0.75 -15.10 -3.26
CA PHE A 66 1.83 -15.72 -4.03
C PHE A 66 3.18 -15.03 -3.87
N ALA A 67 3.28 -14.07 -2.94
CA ALA A 67 4.51 -13.36 -2.67
C ALA A 67 5.66 -14.33 -2.34
N GLN A 68 6.86 -14.01 -2.83
CA GLN A 68 8.07 -14.81 -2.61
C GLN A 68 9.05 -14.15 -1.64
N ARG A 69 9.00 -12.82 -1.52
CA ARG A 69 9.98 -12.02 -0.77
C ARG A 69 9.37 -11.17 0.35
N SER A 70 8.05 -11.26 0.53
CA SER A 70 7.28 -10.56 1.56
C SER A 70 6.28 -11.52 2.20
N SER A 71 5.62 -11.07 3.27
CA SER A 71 4.56 -11.83 3.92
C SER A 71 3.41 -12.13 2.95
N ARG A 72 2.78 -13.29 3.16
CA ARG A 72 1.54 -13.72 2.48
C ARG A 72 0.30 -13.54 3.35
N GLU A 73 0.49 -13.14 4.59
CA GLU A 73 -0.57 -12.90 5.55
C GLU A 73 -1.38 -11.66 5.15
N ILE A 74 -2.63 -11.62 5.61
CA ILE A 74 -3.47 -10.44 5.49
C ILE A 74 -2.89 -9.34 6.37
N SER A 75 -2.86 -8.11 5.86
CA SER A 75 -2.35 -6.93 6.56
C SER A 75 -3.21 -5.70 6.25
N LEU A 76 -3.03 -4.64 7.02
CA LEU A 76 -3.51 -3.32 6.62
C LEU A 76 -2.40 -2.63 5.83
N TYR A 77 -2.61 -2.45 4.53
CA TYR A 77 -1.74 -1.63 3.70
C TYR A 77 -2.09 -0.17 3.90
N ILE A 78 -1.08 0.64 4.20
CA ILE A 78 -1.24 2.06 4.49
C ILE A 78 -0.30 2.85 3.59
N GLU A 79 -0.83 3.89 2.94
CA GLU A 79 -0.06 4.90 2.20
C GLU A 79 -0.15 6.24 2.92
N GLN A 80 0.99 6.91 3.08
CA GLN A 80 1.12 8.24 3.66
C GLN A 80 2.18 9.03 2.87
N GLY A 81 1.72 9.82 1.89
CA GLY A 81 2.62 10.52 0.97
C GLY A 81 3.49 9.53 0.17
N ASP A 82 4.81 9.71 0.21
CA ASP A 82 5.76 8.82 -0.48
C ASP A 82 6.09 7.54 0.32
N PHE A 83 5.49 7.36 1.50
CA PHE A 83 5.72 6.20 2.35
C PHE A 83 4.53 5.24 2.27
N THR A 84 4.81 3.95 2.05
CA THR A 84 3.78 2.91 2.08
C THR A 84 4.26 1.71 2.89
N GLY A 85 3.37 1.02 3.59
CA GLY A 85 3.72 -0.14 4.41
C GLY A 85 2.56 -1.10 4.65
N SER A 86 2.88 -2.34 4.97
CA SER A 86 1.92 -3.36 5.41
C SER A 86 2.05 -3.57 6.91
N TYR A 87 0.94 -3.45 7.63
CA TYR A 87 0.91 -3.43 9.09
C TYR A 87 0.09 -4.60 9.62
N THR A 88 0.59 -5.22 10.68
CA THR A 88 -0.17 -6.14 11.53
C THR A 88 -1.18 -5.37 12.39
N PRO A 89 -2.22 -6.02 12.95
CA PRO A 89 -3.19 -5.34 13.82
C PRO A 89 -2.53 -4.56 14.97
N ASP A 90 -1.54 -5.14 15.64
CA ASP A 90 -0.84 -4.48 16.76
C ASP A 90 -0.03 -3.26 16.29
N GLU A 91 0.55 -3.30 15.09
CA GLU A 91 1.27 -2.16 14.52
C GLU A 91 0.31 -1.05 14.05
N VAL A 92 -0.91 -1.41 13.62
CA VAL A 92 -1.97 -0.44 13.30
C VAL A 92 -2.39 0.33 14.55
N GLU A 93 -2.61 -0.35 15.67
CA GLU A 93 -2.93 0.31 16.95
C GLU A 93 -1.79 1.24 17.39
N GLN A 94 -0.54 0.78 17.31
CA GLN A 94 0.63 1.61 17.62
C GLN A 94 0.73 2.85 16.71
N LEU A 95 0.44 2.70 15.42
CA LEU A 95 0.41 3.81 14.48
C LEU A 95 -0.71 4.79 14.83
N ALA A 96 -1.91 4.31 15.14
CA ALA A 96 -3.05 5.13 15.51
C ALA A 96 -2.78 5.95 16.79
N ASP A 97 -2.15 5.35 17.79
CA ASP A 97 -1.70 6.03 19.00
C ASP A 97 -0.69 7.14 18.67
N ALA A 98 0.31 6.83 17.83
CA ALA A 98 1.32 7.80 17.41
C ALA A 98 0.70 8.98 16.65
N LEU A 99 -0.27 8.72 15.77
CA LEU A 99 -1.02 9.75 15.03
C LEU A 99 -1.87 10.62 15.97
N THR A 100 -2.48 10.03 17.01
CA THR A 100 -3.22 10.78 18.02
C THR A 100 -2.32 11.74 18.77
N VAL A 101 -1.15 11.27 19.23
CA VAL A 101 -0.14 12.11 19.89
C VAL A 101 0.37 13.20 18.95
N ALA A 102 0.58 12.89 17.67
CA ALA A 102 1.01 13.87 16.66
C ALA A 102 -0.05 14.96 16.45
N ALA A 103 -1.34 14.58 16.39
CA ALA A 103 -2.44 15.53 16.27
C ALA A 103 -2.52 16.48 17.47
N ASP A 104 -2.33 15.98 18.69
CA ASP A 104 -2.30 16.81 19.90
C ASP A 104 -1.14 17.80 19.91
N ARG A 105 0.04 17.35 19.48
CA ARG A 105 1.21 18.24 19.30
C ARG A 105 0.94 19.31 18.25
N LEU A 106 0.33 18.96 17.13
CA LEU A 106 -0.01 19.92 16.08
C LEU A 106 -1.00 20.98 16.58
N ARG A 107 -1.99 20.59 17.40
CA ARG A 107 -2.92 21.54 18.04
C ARG A 107 -2.21 22.47 19.03
N ALA A 108 -1.22 21.99 19.77
CA ALA A 108 -0.42 22.83 20.65
C ALA A 108 0.36 23.87 19.83
N LEU A 109 1.10 23.43 18.81
CA LEU A 109 1.84 24.33 17.91
C LEU A 109 0.94 25.35 17.20
N GLY A 110 -0.27 24.96 16.83
CA GLY A 110 -1.26 25.87 16.24
C GLY A 110 -1.71 26.97 17.22
N ARG A 111 -1.81 26.66 18.51
CA ARG A 111 -2.10 27.66 19.56
C ARG A 111 -0.92 28.60 19.76
N ASP A 112 0.30 28.06 19.86
CA ASP A 112 1.52 28.86 19.98
C ASP A 112 1.66 29.83 18.79
N LEU A 113 1.36 29.36 17.58
CA LEU A 113 1.35 30.20 16.38
C LEU A 113 0.32 31.32 16.47
N ALA A 114 -0.90 31.04 16.93
CA ALA A 114 -1.93 32.05 17.10
C ALA A 114 -1.50 33.14 18.11
N GLU A 115 -0.91 32.74 19.25
CA GLU A 115 -0.39 33.67 20.25
C GLU A 115 0.72 34.59 19.70
N ILE A 116 1.62 34.04 18.87
CA ILE A 116 2.67 34.83 18.20
C ILE A 116 2.05 35.85 17.24
N LEU A 117 1.07 35.43 16.43
CA LEU A 117 0.43 36.29 15.43
C LEU A 117 -0.43 37.40 16.05
N ASP A 118 -1.04 37.15 17.22
CA ASP A 118 -1.89 38.10 17.93
C ASP A 118 -1.09 39.19 18.70
N GLY A 119 0.25 39.16 18.66
CA GLY A 119 1.11 40.25 19.16
C GLY A 119 1.98 39.91 20.38
N GLY A 120 2.29 38.63 20.62
CA GLY A 120 3.18 38.18 21.69
C GLY A 120 4.68 38.11 21.33
N GLY A 121 5.12 38.73 20.23
CA GLY A 121 6.55 38.85 19.93
C GLY A 121 7.25 39.73 20.98
N GLN A 122 8.05 39.12 21.85
CA GLN A 122 9.12 39.83 22.55
C GLN A 122 10.26 40.16 21.58
#